data_AF-A0A8E6ES73-F1
#
_entry.id   AF-A0A8E6ES73-F1
#
_cell.length_a   1.000
_cell.length_b   1.000
_cell.length_c   1.000
_cell.angle_alpha   90.00
_cell.angle_beta   90.00
_cell.angle_gamma   90.00
#
_symmetry.space_group_name_H-M   'P 1'
#
loop_
_entity.id
_entity.type
_entity.pdbx_description
1 polymer ?
#
loop_
_entity_poly.entity_id
_entity_poly.type
_entity_poly.pdbx_seq_one_letter_code
_entity_poly.pdbx_strand_id
1 'polypeptide(L)' 'MPENLAEQLIMEDAFEDGGQVIMKGPFGDPLYQAPGWVKKQITHTLPDGTKIVVHYMHNTITGEIAQVKFK' A
#
# COMPACT_ATOMS: atom_id res chain seq x y z
N MET A 1 10.76 10.90 -2.79
CA MET A 1 10.49 11.57 -1.50
C MET A 1 9.02 11.94 -1.53
N PRO A 2 8.18 11.56 -0.56
CA PRO A 2 6.78 12.00 -0.53
C PRO A 2 6.74 13.53 -0.36
N GLU A 3 6.00 14.23 -1.22
CA GLU A 3 6.05 15.69 -1.33
C GLU A 3 5.00 16.38 -0.44
N ASN A 4 4.01 15.63 0.08
CA ASN A 4 2.94 16.16 0.93
C ASN A 4 2.75 15.40 2.25
N LEU A 5 2.34 16.13 3.29
CA LEU A 5 2.04 15.61 4.64
C LEU A 5 1.04 14.44 4.59
N ALA A 6 0.08 14.49 3.67
CA ALA A 6 -0.89 13.43 3.45
C ALA A 6 -0.26 12.12 2.94
N GLU A 7 0.77 12.19 2.08
CA GLU A 7 1.47 10.99 1.61
C GLU A 7 2.33 10.38 2.72
N GLN A 8 2.90 11.21 3.61
CA GLN A 8 3.62 10.74 4.80
C GLN A 8 2.68 10.05 5.80
N LEU A 9 1.55 10.67 6.11
CA LEU A 9 0.51 10.08 6.98
C LEU A 9 -0.02 8.76 6.44
N ILE A 10 -0.29 8.67 5.14
CA ILE A 10 -0.78 7.43 4.52
C ILE A 10 0.31 6.35 4.47
N MET A 11 1.58 6.75 4.32
CA MET A 11 2.69 5.80 4.47
C MET A 11 2.76 5.26 5.89
N GLU A 12 2.69 6.10 6.93
CA GLU A 12 2.65 5.65 8.33
C GLU A 12 1.48 4.68 8.59
N ASP A 13 0.27 5.03 8.14
CA ASP A 13 -0.91 4.16 8.20
C ASP A 13 -0.69 2.81 7.49
N ALA A 14 -0.04 2.82 6.32
CA ALA A 14 0.30 1.60 5.58
C ALA A 14 1.38 0.76 6.29
N PHE A 15 2.32 1.40 6.99
CA PHE A 15 3.36 0.73 7.79
C PHE A 15 2.79 0.13 9.08
N GLU A 16 1.67 0.62 9.61
CA GLU A 16 0.93 0.02 10.74
C GLU A 16 -0.02 -1.13 10.32
N ASP A 17 0.22 -1.75 9.15
CA ASP A 17 -0.63 -2.77 8.52
C ASP A 17 -1.99 -2.25 8.01
N GLY A 18 -2.23 -0.94 8.06
CA GLY A 18 -3.46 -0.29 7.65
C GLY A 18 -3.77 -0.41 6.16
N GLY A 19 -5.03 -0.72 5.84
CA GLY A 19 -5.50 -0.87 4.46
C GLY A 19 -6.11 -2.25 4.17
N GLN A 20 -6.87 -2.33 3.09
CA GLN A 20 -7.60 -3.55 2.72
C GLN A 20 -6.81 -4.36 1.71
N VAL A 21 -6.73 -5.68 1.92
CA VAL A 21 -6.16 -6.59 0.94
C VAL A 21 -7.10 -6.70 -0.26
N ILE A 22 -6.68 -6.13 -1.39
CA ILE A 22 -7.45 -6.14 -2.65
C ILE A 22 -7.07 -7.31 -3.55
N MET A 23 -5.87 -7.88 -3.37
CA MET A 23 -5.40 -9.00 -4.16
C MET A 23 -4.43 -9.86 -3.34
N LYS A 24 -4.52 -11.17 -3.49
CA LYS A 24 -3.58 -12.13 -2.89
C LYS A 24 -2.89 -12.87 -4.02
N GLY A 25 -1.60 -13.16 -3.85
CA GLY A 25 -0.77 -13.81 -4.87
C GLY A 25 -1.22 -15.23 -5.24
N PRO A 26 -0.52 -15.85 -6.20
CA PRO A 26 0.72 -15.38 -6.82
C PRO A 26 0.50 -14.26 -7.84
N PHE A 27 1.40 -13.28 -7.86
CA PHE A 27 1.41 -12.22 -8.85
C PHE A 27 2.24 -12.62 -10.07
N GLY A 28 1.91 -12.07 -11.24
CA GLY A 28 2.67 -12.34 -12.47
C GLY A 28 4.11 -11.77 -12.45
N ASP A 29 4.37 -10.79 -11.59
CA ASP A 29 5.69 -10.19 -11.41
C ASP A 29 6.63 -11.13 -10.63
N PRO A 30 7.82 -11.48 -11.16
CA PRO A 30 8.74 -12.41 -10.51
C PRO A 30 9.23 -11.95 -9.13
N LEU A 31 9.23 -10.64 -8.86
CA LEU A 31 9.55 -10.06 -7.55
C LEU A 31 8.50 -10.38 -6.48
N TYR A 32 7.24 -10.63 -6.89
CA TYR A 32 6.11 -10.89 -5.99
C TYR A 32 5.58 -12.33 -6.11
N GLN A 33 6.36 -13.23 -6.71
CA GLN A 33 6.05 -14.67 -6.76
C GLN A 33 6.40 -15.39 -5.46
N ALA A 34 7.21 -14.77 -4.59
CA ALA A 34 7.48 -15.31 -3.28
C ALA A 34 6.17 -15.43 -2.45
N PRO A 35 6.05 -16.43 -1.57
CA PRO A 35 4.90 -16.53 -0.68
C PRO A 35 4.84 -15.30 0.24
N GLY A 36 3.63 -14.91 0.63
CA GLY A 36 3.38 -13.81 1.56
C GLY A 36 3.05 -12.47 0.91
N TRP A 37 3.33 -12.29 -0.39
CA TRP A 37 2.93 -11.06 -1.07
C TRP A 37 1.42 -10.95 -1.22
N VAL A 38 0.89 -9.80 -0.80
CA VAL A 38 -0.48 -9.36 -0.99
C VAL A 38 -0.48 -7.92 -1.47
N LYS A 39 -1.47 -7.56 -2.27
CA LYS A 39 -1.69 -6.19 -2.70
C LYS A 39 -2.70 -5.57 -1.76
N LYS A 40 -2.31 -4.49 -1.11
CA LYS A 40 -3.16 -3.69 -0.24
C LYS A 40 -3.51 -2.36 -0.91
N GLN A 41 -4.67 -1.85 -0.54
CA GLN A 41 -5.14 -0.53 -0.90
C GLN A 41 -5.60 0.18 0.36
N ILE A 42 -5.18 1.44 0.50
CA ILE A 42 -5.71 2.36 1.50
C ILE A 42 -6.29 3.57 0.77
N THR A 43 -7.50 3.95 1.15
CA THR A 43 -8.15 5.15 0.62
C THR A 43 -8.30 6.12 1.76
N HIS A 44 -7.66 7.28 1.66
CA HIS A 44 -7.81 8.36 2.62
C HIS A 44 -8.64 9.48 2.00
N THR A 45 -9.65 9.97 2.71
CA THR A 45 -10.43 11.13 2.28
C THR A 45 -10.04 12.31 3.14
N LEU A 46 -9.44 13.33 2.52
CA LEU A 46 -9.03 14.56 3.17
C LEU A 46 -10.24 15.43 3.56
N PRO A 47 -10.08 16.37 4.51
CA PRO A 47 -11.16 17.24 4.98
C PRO A 47 -11.77 18.14 3.89
N ASP A 48 -11.01 18.42 2.83
CA ASP A 48 -11.45 19.17 1.65
C ASP A 48 -12.27 18.32 0.66
N GLY A 49 -12.43 17.02 0.94
CA GLY A 49 -13.12 16.05 0.09
C GLY A 49 -12.22 15.34 -0.93
N THR A 50 -10.93 15.68 -0.98
CA THR A 50 -9.96 15.04 -1.87
C THR A 50 -9.73 13.60 -1.44
N LYS A 51 -9.83 12.64 -2.37
CA LYS A 51 -9.57 11.22 -2.10
C LYS A 51 -8.20 10.84 -2.61
N ILE A 52 -7.36 10.33 -1.73
CA ILE A 52 -6.05 9.77 -2.06
C ILE A 52 -6.18 8.26 -1.97
N VAL A 53 -5.93 7.57 -3.08
CA VAL A 53 -5.93 6.11 -3.11
C VAL A 53 -4.49 5.65 -3.24
N VAL A 54 -4.02 4.86 -2.29
CA VAL A 54 -2.67 4.31 -2.32
C VAL A 54 -2.75 2.81 -2.46
N HIS A 55 -2.11 2.29 -3.51
CA HIS A 55 -1.91 0.87 -3.72
C HIS A 55 -0.48 0.53 -3.35
N TYR A 56 -0.28 -0.55 -2.61
CA TYR A 56 1.04 -1.04 -2.27
C TYR A 56 1.06 -2.57 -2.20
N MET A 57 2.22 -3.17 -2.42
CA MET A 57 2.47 -4.58 -2.12
C MET A 57 2.98 -4.69 -0.70
N HIS A 58 2.44 -5.64 0.06
CA HIS A 58 2.90 -5.97 1.40
C HIS A 58 3.22 -7.46 1.45
N ASN A 59 4.38 -7.82 1.97
CA ASN A 59 4.71 -9.20 2.26
C ASN A 59 4.34 -9.51 3.70
N THR A 60 3.29 -10.29 3.93
CA THR A 60 2.82 -10.65 5.27
C THR A 60 3.78 -11.57 6.03
N ILE A 61 4.82 -12.10 5.37
CA ILE A 61 5.84 -12.96 6.00
C ILE A 61 7.04 -12.12 6.44
N THR A 62 7.54 -11.23 5.58
CA THR A 62 8.74 -10.41 5.87
C THR A 62 8.42 -9.02 6.42
N GLY A 63 7.16 -8.56 6.30
CA GLY A 63 6.76 -7.19 6.61
C GLY A 63 7.19 -6.16 5.56
N GLU A 64 7.74 -6.60 4.43
CA GLU A 64 8.23 -5.70 3.40
C GLU A 64 7.09 -5.01 2.66
N ILE A 65 7.25 -3.70 2.43
CA ILE A 65 6.35 -2.90 1.61
C ILE A 65 7.07 -2.50 0.32
N ALA A 66 6.43 -2.72 -0.82
CA ALA A 66 6.96 -2.43 -2.15
C ALA A 66 5.88 -1.86 -3.08
N GLN A 67 6.29 -1.28 -4.22
CA GLN A 67 5.39 -0.76 -5.26
C GLN A 67 4.28 0.17 -4.74
N VAL A 68 4.64 1.09 -3.83
CA VAL A 68 3.71 2.12 -3.37
C VAL A 68 3.37 3.04 -4.53
N LYS A 69 2.08 3.13 -4.87
CA LYS A 69 1.55 3.94 -5.95
C LYS A 69 0.35 4.73 -5.48
N PHE A 70 0.45 6.05 -5.61
CA PHE A 70 -0.61 7.00 -5.33
C PHE A 70 -1.47 7.19 -6.59
N LYS A 71 -2.79 7.27 -6.42
CA LYS A 71 -3.81 7.47 -7.45
C LYS A 71 -4.80 8.55 -7.04
#